data_AF-A0A2R6EWQ5-F1
#
_entry.id   AF-A0A2R6EWQ5-F1
#
_cell.length_a   1.000
_cell.length_b   1.000
_cell.length_c   1.000
_cell.angle_alpha   90.00
_cell.angle_beta   90.00
_cell.angle_gamma   90.00
#
_symmetry.space_group_name_H-M   'P 1'
#
loop_
_entity.id
_entity.type
_entity.pdbx_description
1 polymer ?
#
loop_
_entity_poly.entity_id
_entity_poly.type
_entity_poly.pdbx_seq_one_letter_code
_entity_poly.pdbx_strand_id
1 'polypeptide(L)' 'MLPALGCGVAGFDLREGGRIICGTIHEYEPGSLSEVRLIGYSDEEFETLVKVAKELRNGGA' A
#
# COMPACT_ATOMS: atom_id res chain seq x y z
N MET A 1 0.26 11.50 -3.04
CA MET A 1 -0.96 10.66 -3.14
C MET A 1 -0.77 9.73 -4.33
N LEU A 2 -1.06 8.44 -4.18
CA LEU A 2 -0.96 7.45 -5.25
C LEU A 2 -2.06 6.39 -5.12
N PRO A 3 -2.52 5.77 -6.22
CA PRO A 3 -3.42 4.62 -6.17
C PRO A 3 -2.65 3.30 -5.98
N ALA A 4 -3.37 2.19 -5.85
CA ALA A 4 -2.80 0.84 -5.96
C ALA A 4 -2.35 0.57 -7.40
N LEU A 5 -1.12 0.98 -7.71
CA LEU A 5 -0.53 0.90 -9.05
C LEU A 5 -0.59 -0.55 -9.56
N GLY A 6 -1.11 -0.73 -10.78
CA GLY A 6 -1.25 -2.04 -11.42
C GLY A 6 -2.43 -2.90 -10.98
N CYS A 7 -3.15 -2.52 -9.90
CA CYS A 7 -4.21 -3.36 -9.33
C CYS A 7 -5.61 -3.12 -9.93
N GLY A 8 -5.73 -2.17 -10.86
CA GLY A 8 -6.97 -1.90 -11.61
C GLY A 8 -7.02 -2.70 -12.91
N VAL A 9 -7.13 -2.00 -14.05
CA VAL A 9 -7.24 -2.62 -15.39
C VAL A 9 -6.08 -3.57 -15.73
N ALA A 10 -4.89 -3.32 -15.18
CA ALA A 10 -3.72 -4.19 -15.40
C ALA A 10 -3.84 -5.55 -14.70
N GLY A 11 -4.83 -5.74 -13.81
CA GLY A 11 -5.19 -7.04 -13.26
C GLY A 11 -4.19 -7.63 -12.25
N PHE A 12 -3.28 -6.82 -11.71
CA PHE A 12 -2.40 -7.26 -10.63
C PHE A 12 -3.21 -7.48 -9.35
N ASP A 13 -2.83 -8.49 -8.56
CA ASP A 13 -3.52 -8.76 -7.30
C ASP A 13 -3.37 -7.59 -6.34
N LEU A 14 -4.49 -7.11 -5.79
CA LEU A 14 -4.50 -5.94 -4.93
C LEU A 14 -3.74 -6.18 -3.63
N ARG A 15 -3.85 -7.36 -3.04
CA ARG A 15 -3.21 -7.66 -1.75
C ARG A 15 -1.69 -7.72 -1.92
N GLU A 16 -1.23 -8.39 -2.96
CA GLU A 16 0.19 -8.49 -3.28
C GLU A 16 0.77 -7.16 -3.74
N GLY A 17 0.05 -6.42 -4.60
CA GLY A 17 0.47 -5.08 -5.04
C GLY A 17 0.52 -4.11 -3.88
N GLY A 18 -0.48 -4.16 -3.00
CA GLY A 18 -0.51 -3.43 -1.74
C GLY A 18 0.68 -3.77 -0.84
N ARG A 19 1.08 -5.05 -0.76
CA ARG A 19 2.23 -5.49 0.05
C ARG A 19 3.53 -4.90 -0.46
N ILE A 20 3.73 -4.91 -1.78
CA ILE A 20 4.89 -4.29 -2.43
C ILE A 20 4.91 -2.79 -2.16
N ILE A 21 3.81 -2.07 -2.46
CA ILE A 21 3.73 -0.62 -2.31
C ILE A 21 3.93 -0.20 -0.84
N CYS A 22 3.18 -0.80 0.09
CA CYS A 22 3.28 -0.49 1.51
C CYS A 22 4.66 -0.86 2.08
N GLY A 23 5.25 -1.97 1.64
CA GLY A 23 6.60 -2.38 2.03
C GLY A 23 7.65 -1.38 1.57
N THR A 24 7.61 -0.98 0.29
CA THR A 24 8.51 0.06 -0.25
C THR A 24 8.36 1.38 0.52
N ILE A 25 7.15 1.79 0.85
CA ILE A 25 6.91 3.00 1.66
C ILE A 25 7.50 2.84 3.08
N HIS A 26 7.35 1.65 3.68
CA HIS A 26 7.83 1.38 5.03
C HIS A 26 9.37 1.36 5.13
N GLU A 27 10.04 0.85 4.11
CA GLU A 27 11.50 0.74 4.03
C GLU A 27 12.19 2.04 3.58
N TYR A 28 11.44 2.98 3.00
CA TYR A 28 11.99 4.22 2.49
C TYR A 28 12.39 5.18 3.61
N GLU A 29 13.62 5.69 3.58
CA GLU A 29 14.10 6.75 4.48
C GLU A 29 13.87 8.15 3.88
N PRO A 30 12.90 8.94 4.38
CA PRO A 30 12.55 10.21 3.76
C PRO A 30 13.52 11.35 4.15
N GLY A 31 14.09 12.03 3.15
CA GLY A 31 14.87 13.26 3.37
C GLY A 31 14.04 14.55 3.45
N SER A 32 13.01 14.68 2.60
CA SER A 32 12.12 15.87 2.54
C SER A 32 10.63 15.52 2.47
N LEU A 33 10.30 14.23 2.30
CA LEU A 33 8.93 13.75 2.16
C LEU A 33 8.30 13.57 3.55
N SER A 34 7.36 14.43 3.92
CA SER A 34 6.70 14.36 5.23
C SER A 34 5.52 13.40 5.28
N GLU A 35 4.86 13.16 4.13
CA GLU A 35 3.61 12.41 4.09
C GLU A 35 3.37 11.77 2.72
N VAL A 36 2.85 10.54 2.74
CA VAL A 36 2.33 9.85 1.57
C VAL A 36 0.97 9.22 1.89
N ARG A 37 0.07 9.23 0.91
CA ARG A 37 -1.25 8.60 1.01
C ARG A 37 -1.45 7.64 -0.14
N LEU A 38 -1.62 6.37 0.18
CA LEU A 38 -2.12 5.35 -0.72
C LEU A 38 -3.65 5.37 -0.69
N ILE A 39 -4.28 5.52 -1.85
CA ILE A 39 -5.72 5.69 -1.99
C ILE A 39 -6.33 4.45 -2.63
N GLY A 40 -7.21 3.78 -1.90
CA GLY A 40 -8.16 2.81 -2.48
C GLY A 40 -9.39 3.55 -3.01
N TYR A 41 -9.93 3.09 -4.13
CA TYR A 41 -11.09 3.71 -4.79
C TYR A 41 -12.43 3.07 -4.41
N SER A 42 -12.38 2.01 -3.61
CA SER A 42 -13.54 1.38 -3.00
C SER A 42 -13.26 1.08 -1.52
N ASP A 43 -14.33 0.84 -0.75
CA ASP A 43 -14.20 0.42 0.65
C ASP A 43 -13.46 -0.92 0.75
N GLU A 44 -13.72 -1.84 -0.17
CA GLU A 44 -13.01 -3.14 -0.26
C GLU A 44 -11.51 -2.96 -0.49
N GLU A 45 -11.14 -2.07 -1.43
CA GLU A 45 -9.74 -1.76 -1.68
C GLU A 45 -9.08 -1.16 -0.46
N PHE A 46 -9.74 -0.17 0.15
CA PHE A 46 -9.26 0.48 1.36
C PHE A 46 -9.05 -0.52 2.50
N GLU A 47 -10.02 -1.38 2.79
CA GLU A 47 -9.92 -2.39 3.85
C GLU A 47 -8.76 -3.36 3.62
N THR A 48 -8.58 -3.79 2.37
CA THR A 48 -7.48 -4.69 1.98
C THR A 48 -6.11 -4.03 2.21
N LEU A 49 -5.95 -2.80 1.74
CA LEU A 49 -4.70 -2.04 1.90
C LEU A 49 -4.41 -1.72 3.38
N VAL A 50 -5.44 -1.44 4.18
CA VAL A 50 -5.29 -1.24 5.64
C VAL A 50 -4.81 -2.50 6.34
N LYS A 51 -5.33 -3.68 5.98
CA LYS A 51 -4.89 -4.96 6.55
C LYS A 51 -3.40 -5.19 6.27
N VAL A 52 -2.98 -5.05 5.02
CA VAL A 52 -1.58 -5.16 4.60
C VAL A 52 -0.68 -4.18 5.35
N ALA A 53 -1.06 -2.90 5.44
CA ALA A 53 -0.27 -1.90 6.16
C ALA A 53 -0.18 -2.18 7.67
N LYS A 54 -1.22 -2.77 8.28
CA LYS A 54 -1.18 -3.22 9.68
C LYS A 54 -0.26 -4.41 9.88
N GLU A 55 -0.30 -5.40 8.99
CA GLU A 55 0.58 -6.57 9.02
C GLU A 55 2.05 -6.14 9.01
N LEU A 56 2.44 -5.24 8.10
CA LEU A 56 3.82 -4.74 8.01
C LEU A 56 4.26 -3.98 9.27
N ARG A 57 3.40 -3.15 9.87
CA ARG A 57 3.72 -2.41 11.10
C ARG A 57 3.83 -3.29 12.34
N ASN A 58 3.07 -4.38 12.39
CA ASN A 58 2.96 -5.24 13.57
C ASN A 58 4.01 -6.35 13.61
N GLY A 59 4.96 -6.36 12.68
CA GLY A 59 6.02 -7.35 12.57
C GLY A 59 5.89 -8.10 11.25
N GLY A 60 6.69 -7.69 10.27
CA GLY A 60 7.05 -8.58 9.17
C GLY A 60 7.56 -9.90 9.76
N ALA A 61 6.88 -10.99 9.41
CA ALA A 61 7.32 -12.35 9.72
C ALA A 61 8.45 -12.77 8.78
#